data_AF-A0A4R2DNF2-F1
#
_entry.id   AF-A0A4R2DNF2-F1
#
_cell.length_a   1.000
_cell.length_b   1.000
_cell.length_c   1.000
_cell.angle_alpha   90.00
_cell.angle_beta   90.00
_cell.angle_gamma   90.00
#
_symmetry.space_group_name_H-M   'P 1'
#
loop_
_entity.id
_entity.type
_entity.pdbx_description
1 polymer ?
#
loop_
_entity_poly.entity_id
_entity_poly.type
_entity_poly.pdbx_seq_one_letter_code
_entity_poly.pdbx_strand_id
1 'polypeptide(L)'
;MRKAIPTLCLCLLVVFVGIQFGAGWYEKLVVVPLWSDAPPDRMLGIMHDSGMYSAGRVFWPFVSPVVALLAVVNLVLAWRATSPNRRWWLAGSSLMTVYAVFSYGYFVPQMLLFQSGGDQWSAQEIESFATWWTGLNYVRMLIGGLGWLCALRALSLSSAPEVEVEAQPETAESGPHRMQPGPG
;
A
#
# COMPACT_ATOMS: atom_id res chain seq x y z
N MET A 1 23.40 -10.04 -1.02
CA MET A 1 22.11 -10.63 -0.57
C MET A 1 21.33 -9.77 0.45
N ARG A 2 21.98 -9.14 1.44
CA ARG A 2 21.29 -8.44 2.57
C ARG A 2 20.38 -7.25 2.18
N LYS A 3 20.63 -6.59 1.04
CA LYS A 3 19.78 -5.50 0.49
C LYS A 3 18.60 -6.00 -0.37
N ALA A 4 18.56 -7.28 -0.77
CA ALA A 4 17.54 -7.79 -1.70
C ALA A 4 16.19 -8.06 -1.02
N ILE A 5 16.21 -8.60 0.20
CA ILE A 5 15.00 -8.95 0.96
C ILE A 5 14.14 -7.71 1.24
N PRO A 6 14.68 -6.58 1.75
CA PRO A 6 13.83 -5.44 2.07
C PRO A 6 13.24 -4.77 0.81
N THR A 7 14.01 -4.70 -0.28
CA THR A 7 13.49 -4.22 -1.58
C THR A 7 12.40 -5.14 -2.12
N LEU A 8 12.55 -6.46 -1.98
CA LEU A 8 11.51 -7.41 -2.35
C LEU A 8 10.23 -7.23 -1.51
N CYS A 9 10.35 -7.07 -0.20
CA CYS A 9 9.20 -6.80 0.68
C CYS A 9 8.48 -5.51 0.31
N LEU A 10 9.22 -4.46 -0.05
CA LEU A 10 8.65 -3.19 -0.50
C LEU A 10 7.97 -3.32 -1.86
N CYS A 11 8.58 -4.06 -2.79
CA CYS A 11 8.00 -4.37 -4.09
C CYS A 11 6.67 -5.15 -3.94
N LEU A 12 6.66 -6.19 -3.12
CA LEU A 12 5.46 -6.97 -2.82
C LEU A 12 4.37 -6.09 -2.19
N LEU A 13 4.73 -5.20 -1.25
CA LEU A 13 3.76 -4.26 -0.68
C LEU A 13 3.15 -3.37 -1.77
N VAL A 14 3.96 -2.79 -2.65
CA VAL A 14 3.49 -1.93 -3.76
C VAL A 14 2.52 -2.69 -4.67
N VAL A 15 2.86 -3.93 -5.05
CA VAL A 15 2.02 -4.75 -5.94
C VAL A 15 0.69 -5.09 -5.29
N PHE A 16 0.71 -5.63 -4.07
CA PHE A 16 -0.51 -6.05 -3.38
C PHE A 16 -1.41 -4.87 -3.00
N VAL A 17 -0.83 -3.73 -2.59
CA VAL A 17 -1.60 -2.50 -2.36
C VAL A 17 -2.18 -1.99 -3.67
N GLY A 18 -1.45 -2.05 -4.79
CA GLY A 18 -1.97 -1.67 -6.10
C GLY A 18 -3.19 -2.51 -6.53
N ILE A 19 -3.10 -3.84 -6.38
CA ILE A 19 -4.22 -4.77 -6.64
C ILE A 19 -5.42 -4.41 -5.77
N GLN A 20 -5.19 -4.24 -4.46
CA GLN A 20 -6.22 -3.92 -3.49
C GLN A 20 -6.88 -2.57 -3.78
N PHE A 21 -6.09 -1.55 -4.12
CA PHE A 21 -6.56 -0.20 -4.41
C PHE A 21 -7.37 -0.15 -5.69
N GLY A 22 -6.91 -0.82 -6.75
CA GLY A 22 -7.66 -0.93 -8.01
C GLY A 22 -9.02 -1.63 -7.82
N ALA A 23 -9.04 -2.75 -7.10
CA ALA A 23 -10.28 -3.44 -6.76
C ALA A 23 -11.20 -2.59 -5.88
N GLY A 24 -10.64 -1.84 -4.91
CA GLY A 24 -11.40 -0.92 -4.07
C GLY A 24 -12.05 0.21 -4.86
N TRP A 25 -11.39 0.73 -5.90
CA TRP A 25 -11.99 1.71 -6.81
C TRP A 25 -13.13 1.12 -7.64
N TYR A 26 -12.94 -0.07 -8.21
CA TYR A 26 -14.01 -0.76 -8.93
C TYR A 26 -15.21 -1.00 -8.02
N GLU A 27 -14.98 -1.52 -6.81
CA GLU A 27 -16.04 -1.74 -5.84
C GLU A 27 -16.76 -0.43 -5.50
N LYS A 28 -16.02 0.65 -5.22
CA LYS A 28 -16.62 1.95 -4.87
C LYS A 28 -17.44 2.59 -5.99
N LEU A 29 -16.97 2.50 -7.24
CA LEU A 29 -17.60 3.19 -8.36
C LEU A 29 -18.69 2.37 -9.04
N VAL A 30 -18.56 1.04 -9.04
CA VAL A 30 -19.45 0.15 -9.79
C VAL A 30 -20.35 -0.65 -8.87
N VAL A 31 -19.82 -1.24 -7.79
CA VAL A 31 -20.56 -2.19 -6.96
C VAL A 31 -21.35 -1.49 -5.86
N VAL A 32 -20.73 -0.54 -5.15
CA VAL A 32 -21.33 0.16 -4.00
C VAL A 32 -22.61 0.90 -4.38
N PRO A 33 -22.67 1.68 -5.48
CA PRO A 33 -23.89 2.40 -5.85
C PRO A 33 -25.09 1.49 -6.14
N LEU A 34 -24.85 0.24 -6.56
CA LEU A 34 -25.94 -0.71 -6.84
C LEU A 34 -26.80 -0.98 -5.60
N TRP A 35 -26.18 -1.04 -4.42
CA TRP A 35 -26.88 -1.33 -3.17
C TRP A 35 -27.04 -0.12 -2.26
N SER A 36 -26.10 0.83 -2.25
CA SER A 36 -26.17 1.99 -1.35
C SER A 36 -27.33 2.93 -1.67
N ASP A 37 -27.72 2.97 -2.94
CA ASP A 37 -28.77 3.86 -3.44
C ASP A 37 -30.14 3.15 -3.45
N ALA A 38 -30.17 1.86 -3.09
CA ALA A 38 -31.39 1.08 -3.01
C ALA A 38 -32.22 1.44 -1.77
N PRO A 39 -33.55 1.26 -1.84
CA PRO A 39 -34.41 1.35 -0.67
C PRO A 39 -33.94 0.43 0.47
N PRO A 40 -34.02 0.86 1.75
CA PRO A 40 -33.50 0.09 2.89
C PRO A 40 -34.03 -1.35 2.97
N ASP A 41 -35.31 -1.57 2.63
CA ASP A 41 -35.96 -2.88 2.64
C ASP A 41 -35.39 -3.87 1.60
N ARG A 42 -34.67 -3.39 0.58
CA ARG A 42 -34.09 -4.22 -0.50
C ARG A 42 -32.57 -4.20 -0.53
N MET A 43 -31.94 -3.32 0.26
CA MET A 43 -30.50 -3.07 0.21
C MET A 43 -29.68 -4.35 0.41
N LEU A 44 -30.02 -5.18 1.40
CA LEU A 44 -29.26 -6.40 1.68
C LEU A 44 -29.34 -7.40 0.52
N GLY A 45 -30.54 -7.60 -0.06
CA GLY A 45 -30.72 -8.46 -1.22
C GLY A 45 -29.92 -7.98 -2.43
N ILE A 46 -29.99 -6.68 -2.73
CA ILE A 46 -29.23 -6.11 -3.85
C ILE A 46 -27.71 -6.14 -3.57
N MET A 47 -27.28 -5.92 -2.33
CA MET A 47 -25.87 -6.09 -1.96
C MET A 47 -25.38 -7.51 -2.22
N HIS A 48 -26.20 -8.52 -1.89
CA HIS A 48 -25.88 -9.92 -2.14
C HIS A 48 -25.66 -10.20 -3.64
N ASP A 49 -26.52 -9.62 -4.49
CA ASP A 49 -26.49 -9.81 -5.94
C ASP A 49 -25.49 -8.91 -6.68
N SER A 50 -25.07 -7.79 -6.06
CA SER A 50 -24.14 -6.80 -6.65
C SER A 50 -22.70 -7.30 -6.84
N GLY A 51 -22.37 -8.47 -6.29
CA GLY A 51 -21.01 -9.01 -6.23
C GLY A 51 -20.24 -8.65 -4.95
N MET A 52 -20.70 -7.67 -4.16
CA MET A 52 -20.11 -7.27 -2.88
C MET A 52 -19.94 -8.47 -1.92
N TYR A 53 -20.98 -9.29 -1.81
CA TYR A 53 -20.97 -10.47 -0.95
C TYR A 53 -19.96 -11.52 -1.39
N SER A 54 -19.84 -11.75 -2.71
CA SER A 54 -18.87 -12.69 -3.27
C SER A 54 -17.42 -12.20 -3.10
N ALA A 55 -17.17 -10.91 -3.36
CA ALA A 55 -15.88 -10.29 -3.20
C ALA A 55 -15.41 -10.34 -1.73
N GLY A 56 -16.33 -10.09 -0.79
CA GLY A 56 -16.10 -10.17 0.65
C GLY A 56 -15.66 -11.54 1.16
N ARG A 57 -16.04 -12.63 0.48
CA ARG A 57 -15.70 -14.01 0.88
C ARG A 57 -14.52 -14.62 0.14
N VAL A 58 -14.21 -14.14 -1.05
CA VAL A 58 -13.18 -14.73 -1.90
C VAL A 58 -12.00 -13.79 -2.07
N PHE A 59 -12.23 -12.61 -2.64
CA PHE A 59 -11.15 -11.69 -3.01
C PHE A 59 -10.53 -10.99 -1.79
N TRP A 60 -11.35 -10.38 -0.95
CA TRP A 60 -10.87 -9.58 0.18
C TRP A 60 -10.14 -10.40 1.25
N PRO A 61 -10.57 -11.63 1.60
CA PRO A 61 -9.82 -12.51 2.50
C PRO A 61 -8.49 -13.01 1.92
N PHE A 62 -8.36 -13.06 0.59
CA PHE A 62 -7.09 -13.41 -0.06
C PHE A 62 -6.09 -12.23 -0.04
N VAL A 63 -6.52 -11.02 -0.43
CA VAL A 63 -5.60 -9.89 -0.61
C VAL A 63 -5.33 -9.11 0.69
N SER A 64 -6.34 -8.90 1.53
CA SER A 64 -6.23 -7.97 2.67
C SER A 64 -5.28 -8.42 3.77
N PRO A 65 -5.28 -9.70 4.19
CA PRO A 65 -4.35 -10.15 5.22
C PRO A 65 -2.90 -10.05 4.76
N VAL A 66 -2.65 -10.31 3.46
CA VAL A 66 -1.32 -10.17 2.87
C VAL A 66 -0.86 -8.72 2.88
N VAL A 67 -1.72 -7.77 2.50
CA VAL A 67 -1.42 -6.32 2.59
C VAL A 67 -1.14 -5.91 4.03
N ALA A 68 -1.97 -6.34 4.99
CA ALA A 68 -1.79 -5.98 6.39
C ALA A 68 -0.47 -6.50 6.96
N LEU A 69 -0.13 -7.77 6.67
CA LEU A 69 1.14 -8.36 7.08
C LEU A 69 2.32 -7.63 6.43
N LEU A 70 2.27 -7.38 5.12
CA LEU A 70 3.32 -6.67 4.40
C LEU A 70 3.49 -5.24 4.93
N ALA A 71 2.41 -4.56 5.29
CA ALA A 71 2.46 -3.20 5.85
C ALA A 71 3.24 -3.19 7.17
N VAL A 72 2.94 -4.11 8.09
CA VAL A 72 3.65 -4.23 9.38
C VAL A 72 5.11 -4.65 9.18
N VAL A 73 5.37 -5.65 8.34
CA VAL A 73 6.74 -6.10 8.03
C VAL A 73 7.56 -4.94 7.47
N ASN A 74 7.02 -4.22 6.48
CA ASN A 74 7.70 -3.07 5.89
C ASN A 74 7.88 -1.93 6.89
N LEU A 75 6.94 -1.71 7.81
CA LEU A 75 7.08 -0.71 8.87
C LEU A 75 8.26 -1.03 9.79
N VAL A 76 8.40 -2.28 10.22
CA VAL A 76 9.53 -2.74 11.04
C VAL A 76 10.86 -2.62 10.29
N LEU A 77 10.89 -3.01 9.01
CA LEU A 77 12.09 -2.90 8.18
C LEU A 77 12.50 -1.44 7.97
N ALA A 78 11.54 -0.57 7.63
CA ALA A 78 11.76 0.85 7.45
C ALA A 78 12.23 1.54 8.73
N TRP A 79 11.74 1.11 9.90
CA TRP A 79 12.18 1.65 11.19
C TRP A 79 13.67 1.45 11.42
N ARG A 80 14.19 0.29 11.02
CA ARG A 80 15.60 -0.12 11.15
C ARG A 80 16.50 0.32 9.99
N ALA A 81 15.92 0.80 8.91
CA ALA A 81 16.67 1.23 7.74
C ALA A 81 17.40 2.55 7.99
N THR A 82 18.57 2.73 7.38
CA THR A 82 19.34 3.98 7.32
C THR A 82 19.43 4.54 5.89
N SER A 83 18.65 3.98 4.98
CA SER A 83 18.68 4.31 3.55
C SER A 83 18.00 5.64 3.22
N PRO A 84 18.37 6.31 2.11
CA PRO A 84 17.78 7.60 1.72
C PRO A 84 16.25 7.56 1.50
N ASN A 85 15.70 6.41 1.13
CA ASN A 85 14.26 6.20 0.92
C ASN A 85 13.46 6.03 2.23
N ARG A 86 14.12 5.97 3.41
CA ARG A 86 13.51 5.63 4.71
C ARG A 86 12.27 6.46 5.04
N ARG A 87 12.30 7.77 4.78
CA ARG A 87 11.17 8.67 5.10
C ARG A 87 9.90 8.27 4.36
N TRP A 88 10.01 8.00 3.06
CA TRP A 88 8.89 7.58 2.22
C TRP A 88 8.43 6.17 2.58
N TRP A 89 9.37 5.29 2.89
CA TRP A 89 9.07 3.92 3.27
C TRP A 89 8.31 3.84 4.60
N LEU A 90 8.74 4.60 5.61
CA LEU A 90 8.02 4.74 6.87
C LEU A 90 6.63 5.33 6.67
N ALA A 91 6.51 6.43 5.91
CA ALA A 91 5.21 7.06 5.64
C ALA A 91 4.23 6.08 4.98
N GLY A 92 4.66 5.40 3.91
CA GLY A 92 3.83 4.44 3.19
C GLY A 92 3.42 3.25 4.07
N SER A 93 4.37 2.65 4.79
CA SER A 93 4.09 1.49 5.65
C SER A 93 3.19 1.85 6.84
N SER A 94 3.37 3.04 7.44
CA SER A 94 2.51 3.54 8.51
C SER A 94 1.09 3.79 8.01
N LEU A 95 0.92 4.47 6.88
CA LEU A 95 -0.40 4.71 6.28
C LEU A 95 -1.12 3.40 5.95
N MET A 96 -0.40 2.42 5.39
CA MET A 96 -0.99 1.11 5.09
C MET A 96 -1.30 0.28 6.36
N THR A 97 -0.54 0.47 7.43
CA THR A 97 -0.85 -0.14 8.74
C THR A 97 -2.11 0.48 9.32
N VAL A 98 -2.26 1.81 9.28
CA VAL A 98 -3.48 2.51 9.69
C VAL A 98 -4.67 2.08 8.83
N TYR A 99 -4.50 1.98 7.51
CA TYR A 99 -5.51 1.46 6.60
C TYR A 99 -5.98 0.05 7.00
N ALA A 100 -5.06 -0.84 7.36
CA ALA A 100 -5.39 -2.19 7.80
C ALA A 100 -6.14 -2.18 9.13
N VAL A 101 -5.68 -1.41 10.13
CA VAL A 101 -6.37 -1.24 11.41
C VAL A 101 -7.79 -0.72 11.20
N PHE A 102 -7.97 0.27 10.32
CA PHE A 102 -9.29 0.83 10.04
C PHE A 102 -10.19 -0.17 9.32
N SER A 103 -9.65 -0.93 8.36
CA SER A 103 -10.38 -1.97 7.63
C SER A 103 -10.85 -3.09 8.55
N TYR A 104 -9.97 -3.63 9.39
CA TYR A 104 -10.29 -4.74 10.28
C TYR A 104 -11.00 -4.32 11.57
N GLY A 105 -10.86 -3.06 11.99
CA GLY A 105 -11.53 -2.52 13.17
C GLY A 105 -12.97 -2.06 12.89
N TYR A 106 -13.28 -1.63 11.66
CA TYR A 106 -14.60 -1.09 11.32
C TYR A 106 -15.22 -1.74 10.09
N PHE A 107 -14.59 -1.67 8.91
CA PHE A 107 -15.24 -2.04 7.64
C PHE A 107 -15.62 -3.52 7.55
N VAL A 108 -14.67 -4.41 7.86
CA VAL A 108 -14.89 -5.86 7.79
C VAL A 108 -15.94 -6.29 8.82
N PRO A 109 -15.84 -5.92 10.11
CA PRO A 109 -16.87 -6.25 11.09
C PRO A 109 -18.26 -5.73 10.70
N GLN A 110 -18.38 -4.45 10.32
CA GLN A 110 -19.67 -3.85 9.98
C GLN A 110 -20.31 -4.51 8.76
N MET A 111 -19.50 -4.82 7.74
CA MET A 111 -20.00 -5.54 6.56
C MET A 111 -20.48 -6.94 6.92
N LEU A 112 -19.75 -7.68 7.75
CA LEU A 112 -20.17 -9.03 8.18
C LEU A 112 -21.42 -9.00 9.06
N LEU A 113 -21.54 -8.02 9.94
CA LEU A 113 -22.74 -7.82 10.76
C LEU A 113 -23.96 -7.55 9.89
N PHE A 114 -23.84 -6.62 8.94
CA PHE A 114 -24.93 -6.31 8.02
C PHE A 114 -25.30 -7.52 7.14
N GLN A 115 -24.30 -8.22 6.59
CA GLN A 115 -24.53 -9.40 5.75
C GLN A 115 -25.14 -10.61 6.48
N SER A 116 -24.95 -10.72 7.79
CA SER A 116 -25.44 -11.87 8.58
C SER A 116 -26.76 -11.61 9.31
N GLY A 117 -27.08 -10.35 9.60
CA GLY A 117 -28.26 -9.99 10.39
C GLY A 117 -29.03 -8.76 9.93
N GLY A 118 -28.69 -8.20 8.77
CA GLY A 118 -29.29 -6.96 8.26
C GLY A 118 -30.80 -7.05 8.02
N ASP A 119 -31.37 -8.25 7.82
CA ASP A 119 -32.82 -8.46 7.71
C ASP A 119 -33.59 -8.06 8.98
N GLN A 120 -32.92 -8.04 10.13
CA GLN A 120 -33.51 -7.67 11.42
C GLN A 120 -33.34 -6.18 11.74
N TRP A 121 -32.61 -5.44 10.91
CA TRP A 121 -32.34 -4.03 11.14
C TRP A 121 -33.53 -3.19 10.69
N SER A 122 -33.80 -2.13 11.45
CA SER A 122 -34.73 -1.08 11.05
C SER A 122 -34.19 -0.31 9.84
N ALA A 123 -35.08 0.31 9.06
CA ALA A 123 -34.69 1.13 7.91
C ALA A 123 -33.66 2.22 8.30
N GLN A 124 -33.81 2.83 9.48
CA GLN A 124 -32.90 3.84 9.99
C GLN A 124 -31.48 3.28 10.26
N GLU A 125 -31.37 2.06 10.79
CA GLU A 125 -30.08 1.39 11.01
C GLU A 125 -29.38 1.10 9.68
N ILE A 126 -30.13 0.62 8.68
CA ILE A 126 -29.63 0.34 7.33
C ILE A 126 -29.13 1.63 6.65
N GLU A 127 -29.90 2.71 6.69
CA GLU A 127 -29.50 4.01 6.13
C GLU A 127 -28.27 4.57 6.83
N SER A 128 -28.22 4.47 8.17
CA SER A 128 -27.08 4.91 8.96
C SER A 128 -25.82 4.14 8.59
N PHE A 129 -25.92 2.81 8.48
CA PHE A 129 -24.82 1.97 8.02
C PHE A 129 -24.35 2.35 6.63
N ALA A 130 -25.26 2.48 5.66
CA ALA A 130 -24.90 2.84 4.28
C ALA A 130 -24.18 4.20 4.25
N THR A 131 -24.69 5.20 4.97
CA THR A 131 -24.11 6.54 5.05
C THR A 131 -22.70 6.52 5.64
N TRP A 132 -22.54 5.91 6.82
CA TRP A 132 -21.26 5.87 7.51
C TRP A 132 -20.24 5.01 6.78
N TRP A 133 -20.63 3.81 6.34
CA TRP A 133 -19.74 2.90 5.65
C TRP A 133 -19.24 3.50 4.34
N THR A 134 -20.14 4.07 3.52
CA THR A 134 -19.74 4.66 2.24
C THR A 134 -18.94 5.96 2.40
N GLY A 135 -19.27 6.78 3.40
CA GLY A 135 -18.58 8.02 3.73
C GLY A 135 -17.16 7.77 4.24
N LEU A 136 -17.01 6.91 5.25
CA LEU A 136 -15.70 6.54 5.77
C LEU A 136 -14.85 5.81 4.74
N ASN A 137 -15.47 5.10 3.77
CA ASN A 137 -14.71 4.42 2.72
C ASN A 137 -13.89 5.41 1.88
N TYR A 138 -14.35 6.65 1.68
CA TYR A 138 -13.56 7.68 0.99
C TYR A 138 -12.29 8.03 1.77
N VAL A 139 -12.40 8.20 3.09
CA VAL A 139 -11.26 8.46 3.97
C VAL A 139 -10.28 7.30 3.91
N ARG A 140 -10.80 6.06 4.01
CA ARG A 140 -10.00 4.84 3.89
C ARG A 140 -9.27 4.77 2.55
N MET A 141 -9.95 5.05 1.44
CA MET A 141 -9.35 5.05 0.11
C MET A 141 -8.27 6.13 -0.04
N LEU A 142 -8.48 7.32 0.53
CA LEU A 142 -7.47 8.38 0.54
C LEU A 142 -6.20 7.92 1.29
N ILE A 143 -6.36 7.33 2.48
CA ILE A 143 -5.23 6.78 3.25
C ILE A 143 -4.49 5.70 2.44
N GLY A 144 -5.23 4.77 1.82
CA GLY A 144 -4.66 3.71 1.00
C GLY A 144 -3.91 4.25 -0.22
N GLY A 145 -4.49 5.22 -0.93
CA GLY A 145 -3.86 5.87 -2.09
C GLY A 145 -2.60 6.63 -1.72
N LEU A 146 -2.62 7.42 -0.65
CA LEU A 146 -1.42 8.12 -0.16
C LEU A 146 -0.35 7.13 0.31
N GLY A 147 -0.74 6.05 1.00
CA GLY A 147 0.15 4.98 1.42
C GLY A 147 0.83 4.30 0.23
N TRP A 148 0.06 4.01 -0.82
CA TRP A 148 0.56 3.42 -2.05
C TRP A 148 1.55 4.34 -2.78
N LEU A 149 1.22 5.63 -2.94
CA LEU A 149 2.11 6.60 -3.58
C LEU A 149 3.43 6.77 -2.80
N CYS A 150 3.37 6.79 -1.46
CA CYS A 150 4.57 6.81 -0.63
C CYS A 150 5.42 5.55 -0.82
N ALA A 151 4.80 4.37 -0.88
CA ALA A 151 5.49 3.11 -1.11
C ALA A 151 6.12 3.04 -2.51
N LEU A 152 5.42 3.50 -3.55
CA LEU A 152 5.95 3.65 -4.91
C LEU A 152 7.17 4.58 -4.93
N ARG A 153 7.07 5.74 -4.26
CA ARG A 153 8.19 6.68 -4.15
C ARG A 153 9.38 6.04 -3.45
N ALA A 154 9.15 5.34 -2.34
CA ALA A 154 10.19 4.60 -1.63
C ALA A 154 10.86 3.55 -2.52
N LEU A 155 10.08 2.80 -3.30
CA LEU A 155 10.58 1.78 -4.22
C LEU A 155 11.44 2.41 -5.32
N SER A 156 10.98 3.51 -5.94
CA SER A 156 11.74 4.22 -6.98
C SER A 156 13.12 4.70 -6.51
N LEU A 157 13.22 5.12 -5.25
CA LEU A 157 14.47 5.55 -4.62
C LEU A 157 15.35 4.37 -4.15
N SER A 158 14.79 3.16 -4.09
CA SER A 158 15.52 1.93 -3.76
C SER A 158 16.26 1.35 -4.96
N SER A 159 15.85 1.74 -6.17
CA SER A 159 16.36 1.25 -7.46
C SER A 159 17.36 2.19 -8.12
N ALA A 160 17.67 3.34 -7.53
CA ALA A 160 18.67 4.27 -8.09
C ALA A 160 20.06 3.60 -8.08
N PRO A 161 20.77 3.53 -9.22
CA PRO A 161 22.12 3.01 -9.25
C PRO A 161 23.02 3.85 -8.34
N GLU A 162 23.84 3.18 -7.53
CA GLU A 162 25.02 3.80 -6.94
C GLU A 162 25.80 4.36 -8.13
N VAL A 163 25.89 5.69 -8.26
CA VAL A 163 26.84 6.28 -9.19
C VAL A 163 28.20 5.85 -8.67
N GLU A 164 28.72 4.78 -9.25
CA GLU A 164 30.09 4.34 -9.06
C GLU A 164 30.93 5.48 -9.64
N VAL A 165 31.32 6.41 -8.77
CA VAL A 165 32.37 7.38 -9.08
C VAL A 165 33.62 6.54 -9.17
N GLU A 166 33.84 5.99 -10.36
CA GLU A 166 35.08 5.36 -10.76
C GLU A 166 36.15 6.42 -10.59
N ALA A 167 36.85 6.37 -9.46
CA ALA A 167 38.03 7.16 -9.21
C ALA A 167 39.03 6.76 -10.29
N GLN A 168 39.09 7.60 -11.32
CA GLN A 168 40.08 7.53 -12.38
C GLN A 168 41.45 7.40 -11.71
N PRO A 169 42.20 6.30 -11.91
CA PRO A 169 43.50 6.16 -11.29
C PRO A 169 44.38 7.28 -11.85
N GLU A 170 44.96 8.07 -10.95
CA GLU A 170 46.09 8.93 -11.27
C GLU A 170 47.10 8.09 -12.07
N THR A 171 47.25 8.43 -13.34
CA THR A 171 48.35 7.94 -14.16
C THR A 171 49.64 8.52 -13.58
N ALA A 172 50.19 7.79 -12.62
CA ALA A 172 51.60 7.87 -12.27
C ALA A 172 52.41 7.32 -13.45
N GLU A 173 52.93 8.19 -14.30
CA GLU A 173 54.18 7.95 -15.02
C GLU A 173 54.69 9.22 -15.74
N SER A 174 55.67 9.88 -15.13
CA SER A 174 56.84 10.41 -15.86
C SER A 174 57.97 10.66 -14.86
N GLY A 175 58.94 9.74 -14.85
CA GLY A 175 60.05 9.70 -13.90
C GLY A 175 61.08 10.84 -14.02
N PRO A 176 62.09 10.86 -13.13
CA PRO A 176 63.00 11.98 -12.98
C PRO A 176 64.10 11.98 -14.06
N HIS A 177 64.07 12.95 -14.97
CA HIS A 177 65.22 13.26 -15.80
C HIS A 177 66.27 14.04 -14.99
N ARG A 178 67.20 13.29 -14.38
CA ARG A 178 68.47 13.81 -13.89
C ARG A 178 69.47 13.81 -15.05
N MET A 179 69.68 14.95 -15.70
CA MET A 179 70.87 15.14 -16.55
C MET A 179 72.03 15.65 -15.68
N GLN A 180 73.18 14.99 -15.84
CA GLN A 180 74.47 15.34 -15.26
C GLN A 180 75.06 16.60 -15.91
N PRO A 181 75.98 17.32 -15.24
CA PRO A 181 76.73 18.42 -15.84
C PRO A 181 77.88 17.89 -16.71
N GLY A 182 78.04 18.44 -17.92
CA GLY A 182 79.20 18.18 -18.79
C GLY A 182 80.41 19.06 -18.42
N PRO A 183 81.65 18.60 -18.62
CA PRO A 183 82.85 19.40 -18.45
C PRO A 183 83.23 20.11 -19.77
N GLY A 184 83.73 21.35 -19.67
CA GLY A 184 84.30 22.10 -20.80
C GLY A 184 83.91 23.56 -20.80
#